data_AF-A0A0F6RHY5-F1
#
_entry.id   AF-A0A0F6RHY5-F1
#
_cell.length_a   1.000
_cell.length_b   1.000
_cell.length_c   1.000
_cell.angle_alpha   90.00
_cell.angle_beta   90.00
_cell.angle_gamma   90.00
#
_symmetry.space_group_name_H-M   'P 1'
#
loop_
_entity.id
_entity.type
_entity.pdbx_description
1 polymer ?
#
loop_
_entity_poly.entity_id
_entity_poly.type
_entity_poly.pdbx_seq_one_letter_code
_entity_poly.pdbx_strand_id
1 'polypeptide(L)'
;MKLLTATTLALSLCVGTVLPVAAENIVGTVKAWQYMQADGWKSADGLDNHTLSNALYGARVIDNYPWTRQFLLRQGYNGGYFLADKNTKTVRKLALKTASGSSSDLTSVYQGEGKACGFVLIDTQAALLDEAQQRASGTDDPAETVRLARTKFKPNTLMVVPDNCVNPKQQAALEAKRSQKDRELQQWVAKQSMAELCRRTGNC
;
A
#
# COMPACT_ATOMS: atom_id res chain seq x y z
N MET A 1 42.63 28.97 31.65
CA MET A 1 43.01 27.80 30.82
C MET A 1 41.90 26.77 30.99
N LYS A 2 40.91 26.70 30.08
CA LYS A 2 40.85 25.84 28.87
C LYS A 2 41.34 24.41 29.12
N LEU A 3 40.41 23.45 29.14
CA LEU A 3 40.36 22.35 28.18
C LEU A 3 38.98 21.65 28.26
N LEU A 4 38.16 21.91 27.24
CA LEU A 4 36.95 21.17 26.91
C LEU A 4 37.38 19.89 26.18
N THR A 5 37.11 18.72 26.74
CA THR A 5 37.19 17.45 26.01
C THR A 5 35.78 17.06 25.57
N ALA A 6 35.50 17.31 24.30
CA ALA A 6 34.32 16.83 23.61
C ALA A 6 34.53 15.37 23.22
N THR A 7 33.80 14.45 23.88
CA THR A 7 33.65 13.07 23.40
C THR A 7 32.44 13.03 22.48
N THR A 8 32.72 13.00 21.18
CA THR A 8 31.78 12.76 20.10
C THR A 8 31.10 11.39 20.27
N LEU A 9 29.81 11.39 20.57
CA LEU A 9 28.93 10.23 20.35
C LEU A 9 28.81 10.02 18.83
N ALA A 10 29.54 9.04 18.32
CA ALA A 10 29.32 8.51 16.98
C ALA A 10 27.94 7.84 16.97
N LEU A 11 26.92 8.57 16.53
CA LEU A 11 25.65 8.02 16.09
C LEU A 11 25.91 7.17 14.86
N SER A 12 26.21 5.89 15.10
CA SER A 12 26.07 4.81 14.14
C SER A 12 24.61 4.77 13.71
N LEU A 13 24.27 5.53 12.66
CA LEU A 13 23.05 5.37 11.88
C LEU A 13 23.13 4.00 11.20
N CYS A 14 22.69 2.96 11.91
CA CYS A 14 22.25 1.73 11.29
C CYS A 14 21.04 2.08 10.41
N VAL A 15 21.30 2.47 9.15
CA VAL A 15 20.30 2.49 8.09
C VAL A 15 20.01 1.05 7.72
N GLY A 16 19.28 0.39 8.61
CA GLY A 16 18.71 -0.93 8.43
C GLY A 16 17.21 -0.82 8.45
N THR A 17 16.63 0.03 7.60
CA THR A 17 15.19 -0.10 7.30
C THR A 17 15.03 -1.32 6.41
N VAL A 18 14.90 -2.47 7.07
CA VAL A 18 14.10 -3.56 6.51
C VAL A 18 12.72 -2.93 6.35
N LEU A 19 12.38 -2.48 5.15
CA LEU A 19 10.99 -2.14 4.88
C LEU A 19 10.24 -3.45 5.18
N PRO A 20 9.33 -3.51 6.17
CA PRO A 20 8.38 -4.61 6.18
C PRO A 20 7.79 -4.62 4.78
N VAL A 21 7.61 -5.80 4.16
CA VAL A 21 6.92 -5.92 2.87
C VAL A 21 5.69 -5.04 2.96
N ALA A 22 5.77 -3.86 2.34
CA ALA A 22 4.92 -2.77 2.72
C ALA A 22 3.57 -3.10 2.09
N ALA A 23 2.64 -3.53 2.94
CA ALA A 23 1.31 -3.86 2.52
C ALA A 23 0.66 -2.55 2.06
N GLU A 24 0.19 -2.54 0.81
CA GLU A 24 -0.65 -1.48 0.26
C GLU A 24 -1.77 -1.13 1.26
N ASN A 25 -2.00 0.15 1.53
CA ASN A 25 -3.15 0.51 2.37
C ASN A 25 -4.42 0.54 1.52
N ILE A 26 -5.20 -0.53 1.59
CA ILE A 26 -6.48 -0.66 0.89
C ILE A 26 -7.55 0.09 1.69
N VAL A 27 -8.04 1.21 1.14
CA VAL A 27 -9.04 2.07 1.78
C VAL A 27 -10.44 1.89 1.20
N GLY A 28 -10.59 1.04 0.18
CA GLY A 28 -11.87 0.71 -0.42
C GLY A 28 -11.73 -0.09 -1.71
N THR A 29 -12.84 -0.23 -2.42
CA THR A 29 -12.89 -0.89 -3.72
C THR A 29 -13.72 -0.07 -4.71
N VAL A 30 -13.30 -0.10 -5.97
CA VAL A 30 -14.08 0.44 -7.09
C VAL A 30 -15.22 -0.54 -7.36
N LYS A 31 -16.45 -0.04 -7.29
CA LYS A 31 -17.64 -0.84 -7.62
C LYS A 31 -17.71 -1.16 -9.11
N ALA A 32 -17.58 -0.15 -9.95
CA ALA A 32 -17.53 -0.27 -11.41
C ALA A 32 -17.01 1.03 -12.03
N TRP A 33 -16.46 0.95 -13.24
CA TRP A 33 -15.97 2.12 -13.97
C TRP A 33 -17.08 3.15 -14.23
N GLN A 34 -18.29 2.68 -14.54
CA GLN A 34 -19.45 3.54 -14.83
C GLN A 34 -19.83 4.46 -13.66
N TYR A 35 -19.63 4.00 -12.42
CA TYR A 35 -19.85 4.86 -11.24
C TYR A 35 -18.80 5.96 -11.14
N MET A 36 -17.54 5.64 -11.43
CA MET A 36 -16.50 6.65 -11.53
C MET A 36 -16.82 7.65 -12.65
N GLN A 37 -17.29 7.19 -13.81
CA GLN A 37 -17.71 8.08 -14.90
C GLN A 37 -18.85 9.01 -14.50
N ALA A 38 -19.86 8.50 -13.77
CA ALA A 38 -20.94 9.31 -13.22
C ALA A 38 -20.43 10.39 -12.25
N ASP A 39 -19.36 10.10 -11.52
CA ASP A 39 -18.64 11.06 -10.65
C ASP A 39 -17.70 11.99 -11.44
N GLY A 40 -17.67 11.91 -12.77
CA GLY A 40 -16.88 12.76 -13.67
C GLY A 40 -15.48 12.25 -13.98
N TRP A 41 -15.17 10.99 -13.67
CA TRP A 41 -13.87 10.39 -14.00
C TRP A 41 -13.77 10.02 -15.48
N LYS A 42 -12.58 10.18 -16.06
CA LYS A 42 -12.28 9.81 -17.46
C LYS A 42 -10.92 9.15 -17.61
N SER A 43 -10.70 8.48 -18.74
CA SER A 43 -9.35 8.00 -19.11
C SER A 43 -8.45 9.20 -19.41
N ALA A 44 -7.21 9.18 -18.90
CA ALA A 44 -6.17 10.14 -19.26
C ALA A 44 -5.36 9.70 -20.50
N ASP A 45 -5.35 8.41 -20.80
CA ASP A 45 -4.53 7.74 -21.83
C ASP A 45 -5.36 7.20 -23.01
N GLY A 46 -6.64 7.57 -23.10
CA GLY A 46 -7.52 7.16 -24.19
C GLY A 46 -7.97 5.70 -24.14
N LEU A 47 -7.79 5.01 -23.01
CA LEU A 47 -8.32 3.67 -22.80
C LEU A 47 -9.84 3.66 -22.91
N ASP A 48 -10.36 2.70 -23.66
CA ASP A 48 -11.79 2.55 -23.89
C ASP A 48 -12.54 2.06 -22.63
N ASN A 49 -13.86 2.26 -22.64
CA ASN A 49 -14.73 1.91 -21.52
C ASN A 49 -14.75 0.42 -21.20
N HIS A 50 -14.61 -0.46 -22.19
CA HIS A 50 -14.61 -1.91 -21.96
C HIS A 50 -13.33 -2.32 -21.22
N THR A 51 -12.18 -1.81 -21.67
CA THR A 51 -10.88 -2.03 -21.02
C THR A 51 -10.90 -1.55 -19.56
N LEU A 52 -11.35 -0.32 -19.31
CA LEU A 52 -11.42 0.23 -17.96
C LEU A 52 -12.47 -0.45 -17.08
N SER A 53 -13.61 -0.84 -17.63
CA SER A 53 -14.63 -1.60 -16.88
C SER A 53 -14.08 -2.92 -16.39
N ASN A 54 -13.38 -3.66 -17.24
CA ASN A 54 -12.80 -4.96 -16.84
C ASN A 54 -11.64 -4.78 -15.86
N ALA A 55 -10.73 -3.84 -16.14
CA ALA A 55 -9.54 -3.64 -15.33
C ALA A 55 -9.80 -2.99 -13.95
N LEU A 56 -10.93 -2.27 -13.79
CA LEU A 56 -11.25 -1.55 -12.56
C LEU A 56 -12.42 -2.16 -11.78
N TYR A 57 -13.13 -3.14 -12.33
CA TYR A 57 -14.20 -3.82 -11.59
C TYR A 57 -13.64 -4.55 -10.38
N GLY A 58 -14.06 -4.13 -9.18
CA GLY A 58 -13.55 -4.65 -7.91
C GLY A 58 -12.11 -4.24 -7.60
N ALA A 59 -11.53 -3.29 -8.33
CA ALA A 59 -10.16 -2.83 -8.07
C ALA A 59 -10.05 -2.22 -6.67
N ARG A 60 -8.95 -2.54 -5.98
CA ARG A 60 -8.60 -1.94 -4.70
C ARG A 60 -8.29 -0.47 -4.90
N VAL A 61 -8.83 0.37 -4.02
CA VAL A 61 -8.45 1.77 -3.88
C VAL A 61 -7.34 1.82 -2.84
N ILE A 62 -6.15 2.22 -3.27
CA ILE A 62 -4.92 2.15 -2.48
C ILE A 62 -4.48 3.58 -2.15
N ASP A 63 -4.22 3.82 -0.86
CA ASP A 63 -3.61 5.05 -0.34
C ASP A 63 -4.36 6.34 -0.73
N ASN A 64 -5.70 6.27 -0.85
CA ASN A 64 -6.55 7.43 -1.09
C ASN A 64 -6.86 8.21 0.21
N TYR A 65 -5.93 9.09 0.60
CA TYR A 65 -6.08 9.95 1.79
C TYR A 65 -6.56 11.38 1.45
N PRO A 66 -7.15 12.12 2.40
CA PRO A 66 -7.59 13.50 2.18
C PRO A 66 -6.50 14.47 1.70
N TRP A 67 -5.23 14.26 2.10
CA TRP A 67 -4.11 15.10 1.66
C TRP A 67 -3.58 14.71 0.28
N THR A 68 -3.78 13.47 -0.15
CA THR A 68 -3.24 13.01 -1.44
C THR A 68 -3.98 13.66 -2.60
N ARG A 69 -3.24 14.13 -3.61
CA ARG A 69 -3.78 14.59 -4.89
C ARG A 69 -4.19 13.42 -5.76
N GLN A 70 -3.45 12.32 -5.68
CA GLN A 70 -3.69 11.13 -6.48
C GLN A 70 -3.90 9.91 -5.57
N PHE A 71 -4.33 8.80 -6.14
CA PHE A 71 -4.36 7.51 -5.47
C PHE A 71 -4.18 6.38 -6.48
N LEU A 72 -3.85 5.20 -5.98
CA LEU A 72 -3.62 4.03 -6.82
C LEU A 72 -4.86 3.15 -6.89
N LEU A 73 -5.04 2.52 -8.04
CA LEU A 73 -6.08 1.52 -8.31
C LEU A 73 -5.41 0.25 -8.83
N ARG A 74 -5.81 -0.91 -8.31
CA ARG A 74 -5.28 -2.21 -8.77
C ARG A 74 -6.30 -3.33 -8.62
N GLN A 75 -6.51 -4.10 -9.68
CA GLN A 75 -7.39 -5.27 -9.64
C GLN A 75 -6.65 -6.52 -9.17
N GLY A 76 -7.01 -7.01 -7.99
CA GLY A 76 -6.37 -8.19 -7.40
C GLY A 76 -4.84 -8.04 -7.27
N TYR A 77 -4.14 -9.16 -7.13
CA TYR A 77 -2.67 -9.17 -7.06
C TYR A 77 -2.01 -9.21 -8.46
N ASN A 78 -2.69 -9.72 -9.48
CA ASN A 78 -2.12 -9.86 -10.83
C ASN A 78 -2.46 -8.70 -11.75
N GLY A 79 -3.31 -7.75 -11.32
CA GLY A 79 -3.62 -6.57 -12.10
C GLY A 79 -2.48 -5.55 -12.10
N GLY A 80 -2.42 -4.78 -13.18
CA GLY A 80 -1.55 -3.61 -13.27
C GLY A 80 -2.06 -2.45 -12.41
N TYR A 81 -1.16 -1.53 -12.09
CA TYR A 81 -1.53 -0.29 -11.40
C TYR A 81 -2.11 0.73 -12.36
N PHE A 82 -3.11 1.45 -11.86
CA PHE A 82 -3.62 2.67 -12.43
C PHE A 82 -3.44 3.81 -11.41
N LEU A 83 -3.17 5.00 -11.93
CA LEU A 83 -3.06 6.22 -11.13
C LEU A 83 -4.27 7.10 -11.40
N ALA A 84 -5.00 7.41 -10.34
CA ALA A 84 -6.18 8.25 -10.36
C ALA A 84 -5.83 9.63 -9.79
N ASP A 85 -5.96 10.69 -10.59
CA ASP A 85 -5.77 12.08 -10.18
C ASP A 85 -7.11 12.71 -9.79
N LYS A 86 -7.24 13.17 -8.54
CA LYS A 86 -8.49 13.72 -8.00
C LYS A 86 -8.83 15.09 -8.57
N ASN A 87 -7.82 15.88 -8.94
CA ASN A 87 -8.01 17.24 -9.42
C ASN A 87 -8.53 17.21 -10.86
N THR A 88 -7.91 16.42 -11.73
CA THR A 88 -8.33 16.30 -13.13
C THR A 88 -9.42 15.24 -13.34
N LYS A 89 -9.73 14.46 -12.29
CA LYS A 89 -10.61 13.29 -12.34
C LYS A 89 -10.24 12.35 -13.48
N THR A 90 -8.96 12.01 -13.59
CA THR A 90 -8.47 11.15 -14.66
C THR A 90 -7.81 9.90 -14.12
N VAL A 91 -8.01 8.77 -14.79
CA VAL A 91 -7.32 7.50 -14.53
C VAL A 91 -6.41 7.18 -15.70
N ARG A 92 -5.15 6.83 -15.41
CA ARG A 92 -4.18 6.34 -16.42
C ARG A 92 -3.54 5.03 -15.97
N LYS A 93 -3.23 4.15 -16.90
CA LYS A 93 -2.46 2.92 -16.61
C LYS A 93 -0.99 3.26 -16.41
N LEU A 94 -0.36 2.67 -15.40
CA LEU A 94 1.08 2.78 -15.19
C LEU A 94 1.80 1.68 -16.00
N ALA A 95 2.76 2.09 -16.83
CA ALA A 95 3.61 1.18 -17.58
C ALA A 95 4.78 0.69 -16.71
N LEU A 96 4.50 -0.30 -15.86
CA LEU A 96 5.48 -0.91 -14.95
C LEU A 96 5.95 -2.26 -15.52
N LYS A 97 7.27 -2.51 -15.47
CA LYS A 97 7.88 -3.78 -15.90
C LYS A 97 8.63 -4.38 -14.72
N THR A 98 8.24 -5.59 -14.32
CA THR A 98 8.94 -6.38 -13.30
C THR A 98 10.03 -7.24 -13.92
N ALA A 99 11.06 -7.56 -13.14
CA ALA A 99 12.14 -8.43 -13.55
C ALA A 99 11.64 -9.86 -13.86
N SER A 100 10.64 -10.35 -13.13
CA SER A 100 10.00 -11.64 -13.36
C SER A 100 9.01 -11.65 -14.53
N GLY A 101 8.59 -10.47 -15.00
CA GLY A 101 7.45 -10.33 -15.90
C GLY A 101 6.08 -10.53 -15.24
N SER A 102 6.02 -10.93 -13.96
CA SER A 102 4.77 -11.08 -13.23
C SER A 102 4.34 -9.76 -12.58
N SER A 103 3.07 -9.39 -12.75
CA SER A 103 2.48 -8.25 -12.04
C SER A 103 2.29 -8.52 -10.55
N SER A 104 2.31 -9.78 -10.11
CA SER A 104 2.23 -10.14 -8.68
C SER A 104 3.37 -9.55 -7.85
N ASP A 105 4.53 -9.34 -8.48
CA ASP A 105 5.71 -8.80 -7.80
C ASP A 105 5.61 -7.29 -7.56
N LEU A 106 4.64 -6.62 -8.16
CA LEU A 106 4.45 -5.20 -7.94
C LEU A 106 3.84 -4.95 -6.55
N THR A 107 4.38 -3.97 -5.83
CA THR A 107 3.76 -3.37 -4.64
C THR A 107 3.94 -1.85 -4.67
N SER A 108 3.29 -1.15 -3.76
CA SER A 108 3.36 0.30 -3.64
C SER A 108 3.43 0.75 -2.20
N VAL A 109 4.17 1.83 -1.95
CA VAL A 109 4.25 2.49 -0.65
C VAL A 109 3.97 3.96 -0.83
N TYR A 110 3.08 4.51 -0.01
CA TYR A 110 2.95 5.95 0.12
C TYR A 110 3.96 6.47 1.14
N GLN A 111 4.97 7.21 0.67
CA GLN A 111 5.92 7.91 1.51
C GLN A 111 5.37 9.31 1.82
N GLY A 112 4.82 9.45 3.02
CA GLY A 112 4.15 10.68 3.47
C GLY A 112 5.04 11.67 4.23
N GLU A 113 6.28 11.28 4.55
CA GLU A 113 7.21 12.02 5.40
C GLU A 113 8.57 12.23 4.71
N GLY A 114 9.25 13.32 5.08
CA GLY A 114 10.58 13.66 4.57
C GLY A 114 10.58 14.72 3.47
N LYS A 115 11.65 14.74 2.67
CA LYS A 115 11.88 15.79 1.65
C LYS A 115 11.14 15.56 0.32
N ALA A 116 10.72 14.32 0.05
CA ALA A 116 10.01 13.95 -1.17
C ALA A 116 8.88 12.98 -0.80
N CYS A 117 7.64 13.44 -0.96
CA CYS A 117 6.44 12.68 -0.63
C CYS A 117 5.78 12.16 -1.90
N GLY A 118 5.16 11.00 -1.82
CA GLY A 118 4.50 10.39 -2.97
C GLY A 118 4.44 8.88 -2.92
N PHE A 119 4.03 8.29 -4.05
CA PHE A 119 3.93 6.85 -4.21
C PHE A 119 5.23 6.29 -4.76
N VAL A 120 5.77 5.28 -4.10
CA VAL A 120 6.91 4.50 -4.57
C VAL A 120 6.37 3.16 -5.06
N LEU A 121 6.48 2.90 -6.36
CA LEU A 121 6.08 1.65 -6.99
C LEU A 121 7.31 0.75 -7.06
N ILE A 122 7.19 -0.46 -6.54
CA ILE A 122 8.31 -1.35 -6.24
C ILE A 122 8.07 -2.69 -6.92
N ASP A 123 9.10 -3.21 -7.57
CA ASP A 123 9.21 -4.62 -7.93
C ASP A 123 9.85 -5.37 -6.76
N THR A 124 9.09 -6.25 -6.11
CA THR A 124 9.57 -7.04 -4.99
C THR A 124 10.53 -8.17 -5.41
N GLN A 125 10.51 -8.57 -6.69
CA GLN A 125 11.19 -9.75 -7.22
C GLN A 125 10.83 -11.05 -6.47
N ALA A 126 9.65 -11.10 -5.84
CA ALA A 126 9.24 -12.20 -4.98
C ALA A 126 9.16 -13.53 -5.74
N ALA A 127 8.63 -13.54 -6.97
CA ALA A 127 8.57 -14.74 -7.80
C ALA A 127 9.96 -15.32 -8.10
N LEU A 128 10.93 -14.48 -8.47
CA LEU A 128 12.32 -14.91 -8.74
C LEU A 128 13.00 -15.44 -7.47
N LEU A 129 12.72 -14.81 -6.33
CA LEU A 129 13.24 -15.27 -5.04
C LEU A 129 12.64 -16.63 -4.65
N ASP A 130 11.34 -16.81 -4.80
CA ASP A 130 10.64 -18.08 -4.51
C ASP A 130 11.18 -19.21 -5.40
N GLU A 131 11.29 -18.98 -6.71
CA GLU A 131 11.90 -19.95 -7.63
C GLU A 131 13.33 -20.32 -7.24
N ALA A 132 14.15 -19.34 -6.83
CA ALA A 132 15.51 -19.59 -6.39
C ALA A 132 15.55 -20.39 -5.08
N GLN A 133 14.63 -20.15 -4.15
CA GLN A 133 14.49 -20.90 -2.91
C GLN A 133 14.05 -22.34 -3.15
N GLN A 134 13.11 -22.56 -4.07
CA GLN A 134 12.66 -23.91 -4.43
C GLN A 134 13.79 -24.74 -5.05
N ARG A 135 14.64 -24.13 -5.89
CA ARG A 135 15.80 -24.80 -6.49
C ARG A 135 16.93 -25.10 -5.47
N ALA A 136 17.00 -24.37 -4.36
CA ALA A 136 18.06 -24.52 -3.36
C ALA A 136 18.07 -25.92 -2.71
N SER A 137 16.91 -26.57 -2.60
CA SER A 137 16.76 -27.92 -2.03
C SER A 137 17.56 -29.00 -2.78
N GLY A 138 17.95 -28.76 -4.03
CA GLY A 138 18.75 -29.67 -4.85
C GLY A 138 20.25 -29.37 -4.86
N THR A 139 20.75 -28.50 -3.97
CA THR A 139 22.16 -28.08 -3.93
C THR A 139 22.90 -28.67 -2.73
N ASP A 140 24.24 -28.71 -2.81
CA ASP A 140 25.10 -29.21 -1.72
C ASP A 140 25.00 -28.36 -0.44
N ASP A 141 24.72 -27.05 -0.59
CA ASP A 141 24.46 -26.13 0.51
C ASP A 141 23.19 -25.28 0.25
N PRO A 142 22.01 -25.80 0.63
CA PRO A 142 20.75 -25.09 0.45
C PRO A 142 20.69 -23.77 1.23
N ALA A 143 21.32 -23.70 2.41
CA ALA A 143 21.26 -22.52 3.26
C ALA A 143 22.03 -21.35 2.65
N GLU A 144 23.24 -21.61 2.17
CA GLU A 144 24.04 -20.62 1.47
C GLU A 144 23.38 -20.18 0.16
N THR A 145 22.81 -21.13 -0.60
CA THR A 145 22.09 -20.82 -1.84
C THR A 145 20.91 -19.88 -1.60
N VAL A 146 20.11 -20.11 -0.56
CA VAL A 146 19.01 -19.20 -0.18
C VAL A 146 19.54 -17.83 0.24
N ARG A 147 20.66 -17.76 0.97
CA ARG A 147 21.28 -16.49 1.39
C ARG A 147 21.74 -15.66 0.19
N LEU A 148 22.39 -16.29 -0.78
CA LEU A 148 22.81 -15.66 -2.03
C LEU A 148 21.60 -15.19 -2.85
N ALA A 149 20.55 -16.02 -2.94
CA ALA A 149 19.31 -15.65 -3.63
C ALA A 149 18.65 -14.40 -3.02
N ARG A 150 18.55 -14.31 -1.69
CA ARG A 150 18.00 -13.12 -1.00
C ARG A 150 18.84 -11.86 -1.23
N THR A 151 20.15 -12.00 -1.41
CA THR A 151 21.04 -10.87 -1.70
C THR A 151 20.91 -10.42 -3.15
N LYS A 152 20.70 -11.37 -4.07
CA LYS A 152 20.53 -11.13 -5.50
C LYS A 152 19.17 -10.53 -5.83
N PHE A 153 18.09 -11.14 -5.34
CA PHE A 153 16.71 -10.76 -5.60
C PHE A 153 16.20 -9.90 -4.45
N LYS A 154 16.43 -8.60 -4.58
CA LYS A 154 16.00 -7.59 -3.61
C LYS A 154 15.00 -6.63 -4.24
N PRO A 155 14.08 -6.04 -3.46
CA PRO A 155 13.12 -5.08 -3.98
C PRO A 155 13.82 -3.93 -4.71
N ASN A 156 13.25 -3.54 -5.86
CA ASN A 156 13.75 -2.46 -6.70
C ASN A 156 12.66 -1.42 -6.93
N THR A 157 13.00 -0.14 -6.83
CA THR A 157 12.05 0.94 -7.14
C THR A 157 11.92 1.07 -8.65
N LEU A 158 10.69 0.94 -9.16
CA LEU A 158 10.38 1.11 -10.57
C LEU A 158 10.01 2.55 -10.92
N MET A 159 9.25 3.21 -10.04
CA MET A 159 8.72 4.55 -10.29
C MET A 159 8.44 5.26 -8.97
N VAL A 160 8.70 6.56 -8.94
CA VAL A 160 8.22 7.46 -7.88
C VAL A 160 7.24 8.45 -8.50
N VAL A 161 6.04 8.52 -7.95
CA VAL A 161 5.00 9.48 -8.34
C VAL A 161 4.91 10.53 -7.23
N PRO A 162 5.39 11.76 -7.45
CA PRO A 162 5.30 12.82 -6.45
C PRO A 162 3.84 13.11 -6.06
N ASP A 163 3.63 13.34 -4.78
CA ASP A 163 2.36 13.74 -4.21
C ASP A 163 2.58 14.65 -2.98
N ASN A 164 1.49 15.10 -2.37
CA ASN A 164 1.54 15.88 -1.14
C ASN A 164 2.10 15.02 0.00
N CYS A 165 2.74 15.67 0.96
CA CYS A 165 3.07 15.04 2.24
C CYS A 165 1.82 14.89 3.12
N VAL A 166 1.95 14.08 4.17
CA VAL A 166 0.89 13.93 5.17
C VAL A 166 0.56 15.29 5.77
N ASN A 167 -0.74 15.58 5.84
CA ASN A 167 -1.25 16.74 6.55
C ASN A 167 -1.63 16.34 7.98
N PRO A 168 -0.92 16.80 9.03
CA PRO A 168 -1.15 16.35 10.39
C PRO A 168 -2.59 16.62 10.89
N LYS A 169 -3.20 17.74 10.48
CA LYS A 169 -4.59 18.06 10.87
C LYS A 169 -5.58 17.08 10.25
N GLN A 170 -5.40 16.76 8.97
CA GLN A 170 -6.27 15.81 8.28
C GLN A 170 -6.05 14.37 8.78
N GLN A 171 -4.81 14.00 9.12
CA GLN A 171 -4.51 12.71 9.75
C GLN A 171 -5.19 12.57 11.11
N ALA A 172 -5.02 13.55 12.00
CA ALA A 172 -5.68 13.55 13.30
C ALA A 172 -7.21 13.49 13.17
N ALA A 173 -7.79 14.19 12.19
CA ALA A 173 -9.23 14.13 11.92
C ALA A 173 -9.69 12.74 11.45
N LEU A 174 -8.89 12.01 10.67
CA LEU A 174 -9.19 10.63 10.28
C LEU A 174 -9.10 9.68 11.46
N GLU A 175 -8.07 9.81 12.29
CA GLU A 175 -7.88 9.01 13.49
C GLU A 175 -9.04 9.21 14.48
N ALA A 176 -9.43 10.47 14.73
CA ALA A 176 -10.58 10.80 15.57
C ALA A 176 -11.88 10.17 15.03
N LYS A 177 -12.12 10.24 13.72
CA LYS A 177 -13.29 9.59 13.08
C LYS A 177 -13.27 8.07 13.24
N ARG A 178 -12.09 7.43 13.13
CA ARG A 178 -11.94 5.99 13.36
C ARG A 178 -12.25 5.63 14.81
N SER A 179 -11.65 6.34 15.77
CA SER A 179 -11.91 6.12 17.19
C SER A 179 -13.37 6.32 17.58
N GLN A 180 -14.07 7.28 16.96
CA GLN A 180 -15.52 7.44 17.16
C GLN A 180 -16.30 6.21 16.69
N LYS A 181 -16.04 5.74 15.46
CA LYS A 181 -16.71 4.55 14.90
C LYS A 181 -16.45 3.29 15.73
N ASP A 182 -15.23 3.13 16.24
CA ASP A 182 -14.89 1.98 17.09
C ASP A 182 -15.67 2.00 18.41
N ARG A 183 -15.83 3.19 19.02
CA ARG A 183 -16.67 3.35 20.22
C ARG A 183 -18.13 3.03 19.92
N GLU A 184 -18.66 3.51 18.80
CA GLU A 184 -20.03 3.20 18.37
C GLU A 184 -20.23 1.69 18.15
N LEU A 185 -19.26 1.02 17.52
CA LEU A 185 -19.29 -0.43 17.33
C LEU A 185 -19.25 -1.18 18.66
N GLN A 186 -18.36 -0.81 19.59
CA GLN A 186 -18.28 -1.42 20.91
C GLN A 186 -19.60 -1.28 21.69
N GLN A 187 -20.22 -0.11 21.65
CA GLN A 187 -21.53 0.11 22.27
C GLN A 187 -22.62 -0.75 21.62
N TRP A 188 -22.61 -0.87 20.29
CA TRP A 188 -23.55 -1.72 19.58
C TRP A 188 -23.37 -3.19 19.95
N VAL A 189 -22.14 -3.70 19.97
CA VAL A 189 -21.83 -5.09 20.38
C VAL A 189 -22.31 -5.33 21.80
N ALA A 190 -21.99 -4.45 22.76
CA ALA A 190 -22.44 -4.58 24.14
C ALA A 190 -23.98 -4.63 24.26
N LYS A 191 -24.69 -3.78 23.52
CA LYS A 191 -26.17 -3.81 23.48
C LYS A 191 -26.71 -5.12 22.92
N GLN A 192 -26.13 -5.62 21.82
CA GLN A 192 -26.55 -6.90 21.23
C GLN A 192 -26.26 -8.08 22.16
N SER A 193 -25.09 -8.10 22.81
CA SER A 193 -24.74 -9.12 23.78
C SER A 193 -25.67 -9.12 24.99
N MET A 194 -26.02 -7.95 25.52
CA MET A 194 -26.99 -7.84 26.61
C MET A 194 -28.39 -8.27 26.20
N ALA A 195 -28.85 -7.88 25.02
CA ALA A 195 -30.15 -8.31 24.49
C ALA A 195 -30.22 -9.84 24.34
N GLU A 196 -29.15 -10.46 23.83
CA GLU A 196 -29.08 -11.92 23.70
C GLU A 196 -28.97 -12.64 25.05
N LEU A 197 -28.24 -12.08 26.02
CA LEU A 197 -28.18 -12.61 27.39
C LEU A 197 -29.56 -12.59 28.06
N CYS A 198 -30.25 -11.44 27.96
CA CYS A 198 -31.62 -11.26 28.45
C CYS A 198 -32.58 -12.26 27.78
N ARG A 199 -32.47 -12.47 26.46
CA ARG A 199 -33.26 -13.48 25.74
C ARG A 199 -33.02 -14.91 26.24
N ARG A 200 -31.77 -15.28 26.54
CA ARG A 200 -31.40 -16.65 26.95
C ARG A 200 -31.65 -16.95 28.41
N THR A 201 -31.46 -15.97 29.27
CA THR A 201 -31.39 -16.18 30.74
C THR A 201 -32.44 -15.40 31.51
N GLY A 202 -33.20 -14.50 30.86
CA GLY A 202 -34.12 -13.59 31.52
C GLY A 202 -33.44 -12.50 32.35
N ASN A 203 -32.10 -12.47 32.36
CA ASN A 203 -31.32 -11.52 33.15
C ASN A 203 -31.05 -10.27 32.30
N CYS A 204 -31.80 -9.22 32.62
CA CYS A 204 -31.79 -7.89 32.03
C CYS A 204 -31.66 -6.92 33.22
#